data_AF-A0A0H5MCA0-F1
#
_entry.id   AF-A0A0H5MCA0-F1
#
_cell.length_a   1.000
_cell.length_b   1.000
_cell.length_c   1.000
_cell.angle_alpha   90.00
_cell.angle_beta   90.00
_cell.angle_gamma   90.00
#
_symmetry.space_group_name_H-M   'P 1'
#
loop_
_entity.id
_entity.type
_entity.pdbx_description
1 polymer ?
#
loop_
_entity_poly.entity_id
_entity_poly.type
_entity_poly.pdbx_seq_one_letter_code
_entity_poly.pdbx_strand_id
1 'polypeptide(L)'
;MKIKQWLIPALFLLPASALAEPTSPIKVETSDYVHPAGTRYVTVVVTSLDDSIKVENIDVNRGSCRIDNQKYLYSSNKETILPATLRYGQSVKVNFYNNCVASEVVVTTNKGGWRYTYH
;
A
#
# COMPACT_ATOMS: atom_id res chain seq x y z
N MET A 1 -28.27 -16.39 -65.85
CA MET A 1 -27.90 -17.24 -64.70
C MET A 1 -27.43 -16.32 -63.56
N LYS A 2 -28.07 -16.39 -62.39
CA LYS A 2 -27.82 -15.48 -61.25
C LYS A 2 -26.64 -16.00 -60.41
N ILE A 3 -25.58 -15.20 -60.29
CA ILE A 3 -24.43 -15.47 -59.42
C ILE A 3 -24.81 -15.02 -58.00
N LYS A 4 -24.81 -15.96 -57.06
CA LYS A 4 -25.19 -15.75 -55.66
C LYS A 4 -23.94 -15.33 -54.88
N GLN A 5 -23.76 -14.04 -54.62
CA GLN A 5 -22.68 -13.53 -53.77
C GLN A 5 -22.95 -13.93 -52.31
N TRP A 6 -22.09 -14.78 -51.76
CA TRP A 6 -22.06 -15.07 -50.33
C TRP A 6 -21.24 -13.98 -49.62
N LEU A 7 -21.90 -13.21 -48.76
CA LEU A 7 -21.26 -12.27 -47.85
C LEU A 7 -20.63 -13.06 -46.71
N ILE A 8 -19.30 -13.10 -46.66
CA ILE A 8 -18.54 -13.58 -45.49
C ILE A 8 -18.41 -12.39 -44.52
N PRO A 9 -18.99 -12.44 -43.31
CA PRO A 9 -18.75 -11.40 -42.32
C PRO A 9 -17.36 -11.64 -41.72
N ALA A 10 -16.42 -10.76 -42.04
CA ALA A 10 -15.12 -10.72 -41.36
C ALA A 10 -15.33 -10.17 -39.94
N LEU A 11 -15.41 -11.07 -38.95
CA LEU A 11 -15.33 -10.70 -37.54
C LEU A 11 -13.93 -10.12 -37.27
N PHE A 12 -13.85 -8.81 -37.11
CA PHE A 12 -12.69 -8.15 -36.51
C PHE A 12 -12.60 -8.55 -35.03
N LEU A 13 -11.77 -9.55 -34.73
CA LEU A 13 -11.30 -9.82 -33.38
C LEU A 13 -10.35 -8.69 -32.98
N LEU A 14 -10.88 -7.66 -32.32
CA LEU A 14 -10.07 -6.68 -31.60
C LEU A 14 -9.33 -7.41 -30.48
N PRO A 15 -7.98 -7.44 -30.48
CA PRO A 15 -7.25 -8.00 -29.36
C PRO A 15 -7.57 -7.15 -28.13
N ALA A 16 -8.16 -7.76 -27.11
CA ALA A 16 -8.31 -7.14 -25.82
C ALA A 16 -6.90 -6.89 -25.27
N SER A 17 -6.47 -5.63 -25.27
CA SER A 17 -5.25 -5.21 -24.58
C SER A 17 -5.40 -5.61 -23.11
N ALA A 18 -4.69 -6.65 -22.69
CA ALA A 18 -4.61 -7.01 -21.29
C ALA A 18 -3.99 -5.81 -20.56
N LEU A 19 -4.79 -5.06 -19.79
CA LEU A 19 -4.27 -4.07 -18.87
C LEU A 19 -3.44 -4.84 -17.84
N ALA A 20 -2.12 -4.69 -17.88
CA ALA A 20 -1.28 -5.16 -16.79
C ALA A 20 -1.75 -4.47 -15.51
N GLU A 21 -2.04 -5.26 -14.47
CA GLU A 21 -2.35 -4.70 -13.16
C GLU A 21 -1.17 -3.82 -12.73
N PRO A 22 -1.43 -2.59 -12.25
CA PRO A 22 -0.37 -1.71 -11.79
C PRO A 22 0.49 -2.41 -10.73
N THR A 23 1.78 -2.58 -11.01
CA THR A 23 2.71 -3.10 -10.00
C THR A 23 2.87 -2.09 -8.88
N SER A 24 2.76 -2.54 -7.64
CA SER A 24 2.97 -1.65 -6.49
C SER A 24 4.40 -1.12 -6.47
N PRO A 25 4.61 0.22 -6.36
CA PRO A 25 5.93 0.82 -6.27
C PRO A 25 6.50 0.75 -4.83
N ILE A 26 5.88 -0.02 -3.94
CA ILE A 26 6.29 -0.18 -2.55
C ILE A 26 6.22 -1.65 -2.11
N LYS A 27 7.11 -2.01 -1.19
CA LYS A 27 7.05 -3.26 -0.42
C LYS A 27 6.59 -2.93 1.00
N VAL A 28 5.67 -3.73 1.54
CA VAL A 28 5.12 -3.55 2.89
C VAL A 28 5.36 -4.80 3.72
N GLU A 29 5.97 -4.61 4.88
CA GLU A 29 6.25 -5.65 5.87
C GLU A 29 5.61 -5.29 7.21
N THR A 30 5.10 -6.30 7.91
CA THR A 30 4.43 -6.16 9.20
C THR A 30 5.02 -7.09 10.24
N SER A 31 5.17 -6.60 11.46
CA SER A 31 5.62 -7.39 12.60
C SER A 31 4.75 -7.12 13.81
N ASP A 32 4.09 -8.14 14.34
CA ASP A 32 3.25 -8.04 15.54
C ASP A 32 4.05 -8.30 16.82
N TYR A 33 3.76 -7.54 17.87
CA TYR A 33 4.47 -7.58 19.13
C TYR A 33 3.52 -7.51 20.33
N VAL A 34 4.02 -7.98 21.47
CA VAL A 34 3.36 -7.83 22.77
C VAL A 34 4.31 -7.07 23.69
N HIS A 35 3.92 -5.88 24.13
CA HIS A 35 4.68 -5.13 25.13
C HIS A 35 4.63 -5.89 26.47
N PRO A 36 5.67 -5.85 27.33
CA PRO A 36 5.64 -6.52 28.64
C PRO A 36 4.45 -6.14 29.53
N ALA A 37 3.87 -4.96 29.32
CA ALA A 37 2.64 -4.51 29.99
C ALA A 37 1.33 -5.16 29.43
N GLY A 38 1.44 -6.10 28.49
CA GLY A 38 0.32 -6.85 27.90
C GLY A 38 -0.28 -6.26 26.62
N THR A 39 0.03 -5.01 26.28
CA THR A 39 -0.53 -4.34 25.10
C THR A 39 0.05 -4.90 23.80
N ARG A 40 -0.81 -5.28 22.85
CA ARG A 40 -0.40 -5.65 21.49
C ARG A 40 -0.22 -4.42 20.60
N TYR A 41 0.83 -4.44 19.81
CA TYR A 41 1.11 -3.42 18.80
C TYR A 41 1.73 -4.05 17.56
N VAL A 42 1.61 -3.37 16.42
CA VAL A 42 2.23 -3.80 15.16
C VAL A 42 3.18 -2.72 14.67
N THR A 43 4.27 -3.14 14.06
CA THR A 43 5.16 -2.27 13.30
C THR A 43 4.94 -2.51 11.81
N VAL A 44 4.72 -1.44 11.05
CA VAL A 44 4.66 -1.46 9.59
C VAL A 44 5.92 -0.81 9.04
N VAL A 45 6.58 -1.49 8.10
CA VAL A 45 7.72 -0.98 7.33
C VAL A 45 7.31 -0.87 5.88
N VAL A 46 7.39 0.34 5.32
CA VAL A 46 7.15 0.60 3.89
C VAL A 46 8.48 0.93 3.25
N THR A 47 8.88 0.15 2.24
CA THR A 47 10.11 0.34 1.46
C THR A 47 9.76 0.76 0.04
N SER A 48 10.42 1.79 -0.48
CA SER A 48 10.23 2.22 -1.87
C SER A 48 10.91 1.27 -2.85
N LEU A 49 10.19 0.88 -3.91
CA LEU A 49 10.72 0.15 -5.08
C LEU A 49 10.89 1.08 -6.29
N ASP A 50 10.83 2.39 -6.05
CA ASP A 50 10.93 3.45 -7.05
C ASP A 50 11.77 4.63 -6.50
N ASP A 51 12.30 5.47 -7.37
CA ASP A 51 13.24 6.55 -7.02
C ASP A 51 12.60 7.72 -6.25
N SER A 52 11.27 7.87 -6.34
CA SER A 52 10.57 8.95 -5.64
C SER A 52 9.13 8.56 -5.28
N ILE A 53 8.98 8.07 -4.05
CA ILE A 53 7.68 7.76 -3.45
C ILE A 53 7.48 8.62 -2.21
N LYS A 54 6.38 9.37 -2.19
CA LYS A 54 5.90 10.04 -0.99
C LYS A 54 4.80 9.18 -0.37
N VAL A 55 5.09 8.61 0.79
CA VAL A 55 4.10 7.91 1.63
C VAL A 55 3.32 8.97 2.40
N GLU A 56 2.04 9.09 2.11
CA GLU A 56 1.15 10.11 2.69
C GLU A 56 0.47 9.59 3.96
N ASN A 57 -0.04 8.35 3.92
CA ASN A 57 -0.72 7.73 5.05
C ASN A 57 -0.52 6.21 5.06
N ILE A 58 -0.64 5.62 6.25
CA ILE A 58 -0.71 4.18 6.46
C ILE A 58 -1.86 3.91 7.41
N ASP A 59 -2.83 3.12 6.98
CA ASP A 59 -3.94 2.64 7.80
C ASP A 59 -3.82 1.15 8.02
N VAL A 60 -3.97 0.70 9.27
CA VAL A 60 -4.00 -0.71 9.63
C VAL A 60 -5.40 -1.08 10.10
N ASN A 61 -5.92 -2.19 9.59
CA ASN A 61 -7.26 -2.71 9.90
C ASN A 61 -8.35 -1.63 9.78
N ARG A 62 -8.36 -0.91 8.66
CA ARG A 62 -9.31 0.18 8.38
C ARG A 62 -9.34 1.27 9.48
N GLY A 63 -8.19 1.53 10.10
CA GLY A 63 -8.02 2.54 11.13
C GLY A 63 -8.35 2.06 12.55
N SER A 64 -8.66 0.78 12.77
CA SER A 64 -8.90 0.26 14.12
C SER A 64 -7.63 0.28 15.00
N CYS A 65 -6.46 0.24 14.35
CA CYS A 65 -5.17 0.38 15.01
C CYS A 65 -4.68 1.83 14.96
N ARG A 66 -4.31 2.37 16.13
CA ARG A 66 -3.95 3.79 16.26
C ARG A 66 -2.51 4.01 15.85
N ILE A 67 -2.30 4.81 14.81
CA ILE A 67 -0.96 5.21 14.35
C ILE A 67 -0.22 6.02 15.43
N ASP A 68 1.06 5.70 15.62
CA ASP A 68 2.01 6.51 16.37
C ASP A 68 2.87 7.30 15.38
N ASN A 69 2.31 8.39 14.87
CA ASN A 69 2.93 9.22 13.84
C ASN A 69 3.90 10.26 14.43
N GLN A 70 4.37 10.09 15.66
CA GLN A 70 5.28 11.04 16.31
C GLN A 70 6.72 10.62 16.03
N LYS A 71 7.52 11.52 15.43
CA LYS A 71 8.92 11.21 15.10
C LYS A 71 9.81 11.12 16.34
N TYR A 72 9.48 11.89 17.37
CA TYR A 72 10.20 11.91 18.64
C TYR A 72 9.20 11.87 19.79
N LEU A 73 9.37 10.89 20.67
CA LEU A 73 8.62 10.81 21.93
C LEU A 73 8.87 12.10 22.74
N TYR A 74 7.80 12.77 23.15
CA TYR A 74 7.82 13.98 23.98
C TYR A 74 8.36 15.27 23.32
N SER A 75 8.49 15.32 21.99
CA SER A 75 8.93 16.54 21.32
C SER A 75 7.83 17.59 21.20
N SER A 76 8.09 18.79 21.67
CA SER A 76 7.23 19.98 21.52
C SER A 76 7.12 20.45 20.06
N ASN A 77 8.04 20.03 19.19
CA ASN A 77 8.13 20.48 17.80
C ASN A 77 7.13 19.80 16.85
N LYS A 78 6.27 18.89 17.35
CA LYS A 78 5.19 18.22 16.57
C LYS A 78 5.65 17.56 15.26
N GLU A 79 6.93 17.19 15.13
CA GLU A 79 7.43 16.51 13.95
C GLU A 79 6.77 15.14 13.79
N THR A 80 6.28 14.86 12.59
CA THR A 80 5.63 13.59 12.27
C THR A 80 6.52 12.66 11.46
N ILE A 81 6.25 11.34 11.52
CA ILE A 81 6.95 10.35 10.71
C ILE A 81 6.45 10.40 9.25
N LEU A 82 5.15 10.52 9.09
CA LEU A 82 4.45 10.69 7.82
C LEU A 82 3.88 12.12 7.71
N PRO A 83 3.84 12.70 6.50
CA PRO A 83 4.28 12.10 5.24
C PRO A 83 5.81 11.98 5.13
N ALA A 84 6.29 10.97 4.39
CA ALA A 84 7.72 10.73 4.17
C ALA A 84 8.03 10.51 2.68
N THR A 85 9.06 11.18 2.17
CA THR A 85 9.58 10.96 0.82
C THR A 85 10.74 9.98 0.85
N LEU A 86 10.64 8.89 0.10
CA LEU A 86 11.58 7.78 0.03
C LEU A 86 12.14 7.67 -1.39
N ARG A 87 13.45 7.42 -1.47
CA ARG A 87 14.14 6.97 -2.68
C ARG A 87 14.18 5.44 -2.74
N TYR A 88 14.59 4.89 -3.87
CA TYR A 88 14.68 3.44 -4.07
C TYR A 88 15.44 2.76 -2.92
N GLY A 89 14.83 1.73 -2.33
CA GLY A 89 15.38 0.97 -1.20
C GLY A 89 15.30 1.67 0.16
N GLN A 90 14.91 2.94 0.24
CA GLN A 90 14.66 3.61 1.51
C GLN A 90 13.33 3.17 2.11
N SER A 91 13.25 3.21 3.44
CA SER A 91 12.07 2.78 4.17
C SER A 91 11.63 3.77 5.23
N VAL A 92 10.34 3.74 5.54
CA VAL A 92 9.75 4.39 6.71
C VAL A 92 9.13 3.32 7.60
N LYS A 93 9.31 3.48 8.91
CA LYS A 93 8.80 2.58 9.93
C LYS A 93 7.81 3.32 10.82
N VAL A 94 6.63 2.76 11.00
CA VAL A 94 5.56 3.34 11.82
C VAL A 94 4.98 2.26 12.73
N ASN A 95 4.75 2.60 13.99
CA ASN A 95 4.11 1.72 14.96
C ASN A 95 2.61 2.03 15.06
N PHE A 96 1.81 1.00 15.32
CA PHE A 96 0.38 1.09 15.53
C PHE A 96 0.00 0.36 16.83
N TYR A 97 -0.72 1.07 17.69
CA TYR A 97 -1.14 0.59 19.01
C TYR A 97 -2.66 0.35 19.06
N ASN A 98 -3.20 0.20 20.27
CA ASN A 98 -4.61 -0.11 20.57
C ASN A 98 -4.96 -1.60 20.40
N ASN A 99 -4.16 -2.48 21.01
CA ASN A 99 -4.32 -3.94 20.92
C ASN A 99 -4.39 -4.44 19.48
N CYS A 100 -3.38 -4.04 18.69
CA CYS A 100 -3.37 -4.27 17.25
C CYS A 100 -2.61 -5.55 16.87
N VAL A 101 -3.17 -6.28 15.90
CA VAL A 101 -2.54 -7.34 15.09
C VAL A 101 -2.91 -7.05 13.64
N ALA A 102 -1.95 -6.98 12.72
CA ALA A 102 -2.27 -6.60 11.34
C ALA A 102 -2.95 -7.73 10.57
N SER A 103 -4.16 -7.46 10.06
CA SER A 103 -4.84 -8.30 9.07
C SER A 103 -4.96 -7.58 7.71
N GLU A 104 -4.94 -6.25 7.73
CA GLU A 104 -4.98 -5.41 6.54
C GLU A 104 -4.10 -4.17 6.75
N VAL A 105 -3.30 -3.82 5.75
CA VAL A 105 -2.57 -2.55 5.68
C VAL A 105 -2.89 -1.86 4.37
N VAL A 106 -3.29 -0.59 4.45
CA VAL A 106 -3.48 0.29 3.30
C VAL A 106 -2.43 1.40 3.35
N VAL A 107 -1.62 1.51 2.30
CA VAL A 107 -0.62 2.57 2.17
C VAL A 107 -1.04 3.51 1.05
N THR A 108 -1.21 4.78 1.39
CA THR A 108 -1.51 5.85 0.43
C THR A 108 -0.22 6.55 0.06
N THR A 109 0.06 6.62 -1.24
CA THR A 109 1.25 7.28 -1.79
C THR A 109 0.87 8.33 -2.84
N ASN A 110 1.82 9.15 -3.25
CA ASN A 110 1.67 10.04 -4.42
C ASN A 110 1.44 9.31 -5.76
N LYS A 111 1.60 7.98 -5.82
CA LYS A 111 1.34 7.15 -7.01
C LYS A 111 0.10 6.27 -6.88
N GLY A 112 -0.72 6.48 -5.84
CA GLY A 112 -1.94 5.70 -5.58
C GLY A 112 -1.93 4.97 -4.24
N GLY A 113 -3.03 4.27 -3.97
CA GLY A 113 -3.25 3.50 -2.74
C GLY A 113 -3.09 2.01 -2.97
N TRP A 114 -2.42 1.33 -2.03
CA TRP A 114 -2.11 -0.10 -2.11
C TRP A 114 -2.60 -0.82 -0.86
N ARG A 115 -3.31 -1.93 -1.06
CA ARG A 115 -3.88 -2.74 0.01
C ARG A 115 -3.17 -4.08 0.10
N TYR A 116 -2.77 -4.45 1.31
CA TYR A 116 -2.12 -5.70 1.65
C TYR A 116 -2.94 -6.40 2.72
N THR A 117 -3.16 -7.70 2.56
CA THR A 117 -3.89 -8.54 3.52
C THR A 117 -2.99 -9.64 4.05
N TYR A 118 -3.09 -9.90 5.35
CA TYR A 118 -2.28 -10.86 6.08
C TYR A 118 -3.22 -11.86 6.79
N HIS A 119 -2.80 -13.13 6.89
CA HIS A 119 -3.60 -14.25 7.42
C HIS A 119 -2.89 -14.92 8.59
#